data_AF-A0A849Y0J4-F1
#
_entry.id   AF-A0A849Y0J4-F1
#
_cell.length_a   1.000
_cell.length_b   1.000
_cell.length_c   1.000
_cell.angle_alpha   90.00
_cell.angle_beta   90.00
_cell.angle_gamma   90.00
#
_symmetry.space_group_name_H-M   'P 1'
#
loop_
_entity.id
_entity.type
_entity.pdbx_description
1 polymer ?
#
loop_
_entity_poly.entity_id
_entity_poly.type
_entity_poly.pdbx_seq_one_letter_code
_entity_poly.pdbx_strand_id
1 'polypeptide(L)'
;LAALQTRLGGLATMEEAGRSAEGRSINLLRLGTGKTKVFLWSQMHGDEPTATMALLDLLHYIALRRETPEVKAILKQTTLLIIPMLNPDGAERFQRRTSQGIDMNRDALRLQTPEARVLKSVDDVRRELGRER
;
A
#
# COMPACT_ATOMS: atom_id res chain seq x y z
N LEU A 1 -5.62 5.09 -9.97
CA LEU A 1 -5.22 5.75 -8.70
C LEU A 1 -5.54 7.25 -8.67
N ALA A 2 -5.21 8.04 -9.70
CA ALA A 2 -5.51 9.48 -9.73
C ALA A 2 -6.98 9.83 -9.42
N ALA A 3 -7.95 9.13 -10.03
CA ALA A 3 -9.38 9.34 -9.76
C ALA A 3 -9.81 8.95 -8.31
N LEU A 4 -9.04 8.08 -7.64
CA LEU A 4 -9.25 7.76 -6.23
C LEU A 4 -8.64 8.84 -5.33
N GLN A 5 -7.47 9.36 -5.69
CA GLN A 5 -6.83 10.49 -4.99
C GLN A 5 -7.74 11.72 -4.97
N THR A 6 -8.37 12.06 -6.09
CA THR A 6 -9.37 13.15 -6.15
C THR A 6 -10.54 12.92 -5.20
N ARG A 7 -11.02 11.66 -5.08
CA ARG A 7 -12.14 11.31 -4.19
C ARG A 7 -11.75 11.28 -2.72
N LEU A 8 -10.53 10.87 -2.40
CA LEU A 8 -10.01 10.90 -1.04
C LEU A 8 -9.76 12.34 -0.57
N GLY A 9 -9.49 13.28 -1.50
CA GLY A 9 -9.27 14.68 -1.18
C GLY A 9 -8.19 14.85 -0.11
N GLY A 10 -8.40 15.74 0.86
CA GLY A 10 -7.48 15.94 1.98
C GLY A 10 -7.44 14.81 3.02
N LEU A 11 -8.18 13.71 2.85
CA LEU A 11 -8.17 12.58 3.79
C LEU A 11 -6.94 11.68 3.64
N ALA A 12 -6.34 11.66 2.44
CA ALA A 12 -5.24 10.79 2.11
C ALA A 12 -4.11 11.59 1.49
N THR A 13 -2.88 11.24 1.88
CA THR A 13 -1.69 11.63 1.13
C THR A 13 -1.23 10.43 0.31
N MET A 14 -0.67 10.70 -0.87
CA MET A 14 -0.13 9.68 -1.76
C MET A 14 1.27 10.11 -2.16
N GLU A 15 2.21 9.19 -2.01
CA GLU A 15 3.61 9.38 -2.36
C GLU A 15 4.14 8.16 -3.11
N GLU A 16 5.12 8.38 -3.99
CA GLU A 16 5.85 7.27 -4.60
C GLU A 16 6.83 6.71 -3.55
N ALA A 17 6.59 5.48 -3.10
CA ALA A 17 7.46 4.80 -2.14
C ALA A 17 8.68 4.18 -2.82
N GLY A 18 8.62 3.99 -4.14
CA GLY A 18 9.71 3.52 -4.96
C GLY A 18 9.23 3.07 -6.33
N ARG A 19 10.08 2.31 -7.02
CA ARG A 19 9.79 1.79 -8.37
C ARG A 19 10.09 0.31 -8.46
N SER A 20 9.36 -0.39 -9.31
CA SER A 20 9.64 -1.77 -9.69
C SER A 20 10.93 -1.87 -10.52
N ALA A 21 11.36 -3.11 -10.82
CA ALA A 21 12.55 -3.33 -11.64
C ALA A 21 12.42 -2.79 -13.06
N GLU A 22 11.21 -2.74 -13.65
CA GLU A 22 10.95 -2.10 -14.94
C GLU A 22 10.56 -0.60 -14.82
N GLY A 23 10.71 0.00 -13.63
CA GLY A 23 10.55 1.45 -13.44
C GLY A 23 9.12 1.94 -13.20
N ARG A 24 8.14 1.04 -13.02
CA ARG A 24 6.76 1.39 -12.68
C ARG A 24 6.67 1.88 -11.24
N SER A 25 5.86 2.91 -11.01
CA SER A 25 5.68 3.53 -9.70
C SER A 25 4.98 2.59 -8.71
N ILE A 26 5.54 2.46 -7.50
CA ILE A 26 4.92 1.79 -6.35
C ILE A 26 4.46 2.90 -5.40
N ASN A 27 3.15 3.05 -5.26
CA ASN A 27 2.54 4.15 -4.54
C ASN A 27 2.15 3.74 -3.12
N LEU A 28 2.45 4.60 -2.15
CA LEU A 28 2.02 4.51 -0.76
C LEU A 28 0.93 5.55 -0.50
N LEU A 29 -0.21 5.08 0.01
CA LEU A 29 -1.25 5.94 0.55
C LEU A 29 -1.17 5.97 2.08
N ARG A 30 -1.41 7.15 2.66
CA ARG A 30 -1.46 7.35 4.10
C ARG A 30 -2.75 8.06 4.49
N LEU A 31 -3.51 7.46 5.41
CA LEU A 31 -4.80 7.96 5.89
C LEU A 31 -4.89 7.89 7.41
N GLY A 32 -5.55 8.87 8.02
CA GLY A 32 -5.76 8.91 9.47
C GLY A 32 -4.53 9.35 10.27
N THR A 33 -4.76 9.71 11.52
CA THR A 33 -3.80 10.40 12.39
C THR A 33 -3.55 9.67 13.70
N GLY A 34 -4.16 8.50 13.87
CA GLY A 34 -4.11 7.79 15.13
C GLY A 34 -2.78 7.11 15.44
N LYS A 35 -2.61 6.74 16.72
CA LYS A 35 -1.37 6.14 17.22
C LYS A 35 -1.17 4.71 16.71
N THR A 36 -2.23 3.98 16.40
CA THR A 36 -2.14 2.60 15.91
C THR A 36 -1.78 2.59 14.43
N LYS A 37 -0.58 2.11 14.10
CA LYS A 37 -0.12 2.04 12.71
C LYS A 37 -0.50 0.69 12.09
N VAL A 38 -1.33 0.73 11.05
CA VAL A 38 -1.78 -0.46 10.31
C VAL A 38 -1.21 -0.39 8.91
N PHE A 39 -0.49 -1.43 8.49
CA PHE A 39 0.10 -1.51 7.16
C PHE A 39 -0.55 -2.60 6.33
N LEU A 40 -1.04 -2.20 5.18
CA LEU A 40 -1.76 -3.02 4.22
C LEU A 40 -0.99 -2.97 2.90
N TRP A 41 -0.83 -4.11 2.26
CA TRP A 41 -0.32 -4.19 0.89
C TRP A 41 -1.07 -5.28 0.13
N SER A 42 -1.08 -5.18 -1.19
CA SER A 42 -1.66 -6.21 -2.05
C SER A 42 -0.84 -6.47 -3.31
N GLN A 43 -1.22 -7.55 -3.99
CA GLN A 43 -0.71 -7.94 -5.29
C GLN A 43 0.82 -8.00 -5.31
N MET A 44 1.37 -8.68 -4.30
CA MET A 44 2.77 -9.07 -4.29
C MET A 44 3.05 -10.15 -5.34
N HIS A 45 2.03 -10.97 -5.62
CA HIS A 45 1.97 -11.76 -6.84
C HIS A 45 1.14 -10.99 -7.85
N GLY A 46 1.66 -10.81 -9.06
CA GLY A 46 1.04 -9.95 -10.06
C GLY A 46 -0.30 -10.48 -10.58
N ASP A 47 -0.49 -11.80 -10.59
CA ASP A 47 -1.70 -12.51 -11.01
C ASP A 47 -2.78 -12.63 -9.92
N GLU A 48 -2.61 -11.99 -8.76
CA GLU A 48 -3.56 -12.00 -7.63
C GLU A 48 -4.23 -10.61 -7.41
N PRO A 49 -5.06 -10.09 -8.34
CA PRO A 49 -5.57 -8.71 -8.29
C PRO A 49 -6.71 -8.49 -7.28
N THR A 50 -7.32 -9.55 -6.74
CA THR A 50 -8.53 -9.45 -5.89
C THR A 50 -8.32 -8.57 -4.66
N ALA A 51 -7.17 -8.69 -4.00
CA ALA A 51 -6.86 -7.88 -2.82
C ALA A 51 -6.69 -6.39 -3.16
N THR A 52 -6.13 -6.08 -4.34
CA THR A 52 -6.03 -4.70 -4.84
C THR A 52 -7.42 -4.11 -5.02
N MET A 53 -8.34 -4.84 -5.64
CA MET A 53 -9.74 -4.40 -5.80
C MET A 53 -10.41 -4.16 -4.44
N ALA A 54 -10.24 -5.09 -3.48
CA ALA A 54 -10.80 -4.93 -2.14
C ALA A 54 -10.24 -3.70 -1.39
N LEU A 55 -8.94 -3.40 -1.54
CA LEU A 55 -8.36 -2.18 -0.96
C LEU A 55 -8.91 -0.91 -1.62
N LEU A 56 -9.15 -0.93 -2.93
CA LEU A 56 -9.76 0.20 -3.63
C LEU A 56 -11.21 0.41 -3.19
N ASP A 57 -11.98 -0.66 -2.98
CA ASP A 57 -13.35 -0.60 -2.45
C ASP A 57 -13.37 -0.06 -1.01
N LEU A 58 -12.44 -0.51 -0.15
CA LEU A 58 -12.28 0.03 1.21
C LEU A 58 -11.97 1.53 1.19
N LEU A 59 -11.03 1.96 0.35
CA LEU A 59 -10.69 3.38 0.19
C LEU A 59 -11.88 4.18 -0.33
N HIS A 60 -12.64 3.63 -1.27
CA HIS A 60 -13.86 4.25 -1.78
C HIS A 60 -14.92 4.40 -0.68
N TYR A 61 -15.14 3.35 0.12
CA TYR A 61 -16.04 3.38 1.26
C TYR A 61 -15.64 4.46 2.28
N ILE A 62 -14.36 4.52 2.65
CA ILE A 62 -13.84 5.55 3.56
C ILE A 62 -14.10 6.96 3.00
N ALA A 63 -13.84 7.17 1.71
CA ALA A 63 -14.10 8.47 1.08
C ALA A 63 -15.58 8.87 1.14
N LEU A 64 -16.48 7.93 0.81
CA LEU A 64 -17.93 8.18 0.80
C LEU A 64 -18.53 8.35 2.20
N ARG A 65 -17.94 7.70 3.21
CA ARG A 65 -18.44 7.67 4.59
C ARG A 65 -17.58 8.47 5.56
N ARG A 66 -16.71 9.36 5.06
CA ARG A 66 -15.75 10.14 5.89
C ARG A 66 -16.38 10.94 7.02
N GLU A 67 -17.66 11.31 6.89
CA GLU A 67 -18.36 12.09 7.90
C GLU A 67 -19.02 11.25 8.99
N THR A 68 -19.15 9.93 8.81
CA THR A 68 -19.82 9.07 9.79
C THR A 68 -18.95 8.88 11.04
N PRO A 69 -19.57 8.70 12.23
CA PRO A 69 -18.84 8.51 13.48
C PRO A 69 -17.85 7.34 13.44
N GLU A 70 -18.19 6.25 12.75
CA GLU A 70 -17.38 5.03 12.68
C GLU A 70 -16.10 5.26 11.87
N VAL A 71 -16.20 5.87 10.69
CA VAL A 71 -15.02 6.17 9.85
C VAL A 71 -14.14 7.20 10.53
N LYS A 72 -14.73 8.24 11.14
CA LYS A 72 -13.99 9.22 11.93
C LYS A 72 -13.26 8.56 13.10
N ALA A 73 -13.89 7.63 13.82
CA ALA A 73 -13.26 6.90 14.91
C ALA A 73 -12.08 6.05 14.41
N ILE A 74 -12.25 5.31 13.31
CA ILE A 74 -11.18 4.51 12.70
C ILE A 74 -10.00 5.39 12.33
N LEU A 75 -10.21 6.48 11.60
CA LEU A 75 -9.14 7.39 11.15
C LEU A 75 -8.50 8.19 12.29
N LYS A 76 -9.21 8.41 13.40
CA LYS A 76 -8.66 9.05 14.61
C LYS A 76 -7.82 8.08 15.44
N GLN A 77 -8.14 6.79 15.43
CA GLN A 77 -7.44 5.76 16.22
C GLN A 77 -6.30 5.11 15.46
N THR A 78 -6.37 5.10 14.13
CA THR A 78 -5.38 4.46 13.26
C THR A 78 -4.70 5.45 12.31
N THR A 79 -3.46 5.14 11.93
CA THR A 79 -2.87 5.62 10.68
C THR A 79 -2.69 4.41 9.78
N LEU A 80 -3.40 4.42 8.65
CA LEU A 80 -3.33 3.40 7.62
C LEU A 80 -2.21 3.75 6.65
N LEU A 81 -1.32 2.80 6.40
CA LEU A 81 -0.31 2.81 5.35
C LEU A 81 -0.72 1.75 4.34
N ILE A 82 -0.86 2.11 3.07
CA ILE A 82 -1.44 1.21 2.06
C ILE A 82 -0.62 1.23 0.78
N ILE A 83 -0.09 0.07 0.36
CA ILE A 83 0.47 -0.14 -0.98
C ILE A 83 -0.54 -0.97 -1.80
N PRO A 84 -1.34 -0.34 -2.68
CA PRO A 84 -2.36 -1.06 -3.43
C PRO A 84 -1.82 -2.06 -4.45
N MET A 85 -0.57 -1.92 -4.89
CA MET A 85 0.03 -2.84 -5.86
C MET A 85 1.53 -2.85 -5.66
N LEU A 86 2.05 -3.96 -5.11
CA LEU A 86 3.47 -4.09 -4.82
C LEU A 86 4.27 -4.61 -6.02
N ASN A 87 3.69 -5.49 -6.85
CA ASN A 87 4.32 -6.06 -8.04
C ASN A 87 3.66 -5.58 -9.35
N PRO A 88 3.84 -4.30 -9.73
CA PRO A 88 3.21 -3.77 -10.94
C PRO A 88 3.74 -4.42 -12.23
N ASP A 89 4.98 -4.89 -12.25
CA ASP A 89 5.55 -5.57 -13.42
C ASP A 89 4.92 -6.95 -13.64
N GLY A 90 4.77 -7.71 -12.56
CA GLY A 90 4.07 -8.98 -12.60
C GLY A 90 2.59 -8.80 -12.95
N ALA A 91 1.96 -7.73 -12.46
CA ALA A 91 0.57 -7.41 -12.74
C ALA A 91 0.34 -7.13 -14.23
N GLU A 92 1.21 -6.34 -14.86
CA GLU A 92 1.14 -6.03 -16.29
C GLU A 92 1.17 -7.30 -17.16
N ARG A 93 1.93 -8.31 -16.72
CA ARG A 93 2.12 -9.58 -17.45
C ARG A 93 1.20 -10.70 -16.96
N PHE A 94 0.30 -10.41 -16.01
CA PHE A 94 -0.53 -11.40 -15.32
C PHE A 94 0.28 -12.62 -14.84
N GLN A 95 1.38 -12.37 -14.13
CA GLN A 95 2.27 -13.42 -13.63
C GLN A 95 2.50 -13.27 -12.12
N ARG A 96 2.70 -14.41 -11.46
CA ARG A 96 3.02 -14.48 -10.04
C ARG A 96 4.28 -13.71 -9.65
N ARG A 97 5.37 -13.89 -10.40
CA ARG A 97 6.71 -13.45 -9.99
C ARG A 97 6.98 -12.00 -10.42
N THR A 98 8.02 -11.38 -9.84
CA THR A 98 8.52 -10.10 -10.35
C THR A 98 9.06 -10.25 -11.78
N SER A 99 9.34 -9.15 -12.46
CA SER A 99 9.99 -9.17 -13.80
C SER A 99 11.34 -9.91 -13.81
N GLN A 100 12.00 -10.00 -12.66
CA GLN A 100 13.26 -10.74 -12.47
C GLN A 100 13.05 -12.25 -12.20
N GLY A 101 11.82 -12.75 -12.23
CA GLY A 101 11.52 -14.16 -11.98
C GLY A 101 11.64 -14.57 -10.50
N ILE A 102 11.58 -13.61 -9.57
CA ILE A 102 11.67 -13.86 -8.13
C ILE A 102 10.27 -13.90 -7.52
N ASP A 103 10.01 -14.90 -6.66
CA ASP A 103 8.79 -14.94 -5.85
C ASP A 103 8.99 -14.02 -4.64
N MET A 104 8.22 -12.93 -4.58
CA MET A 104 8.36 -11.90 -3.55
C MET A 104 8.09 -12.42 -2.14
N ASN A 105 7.29 -13.50 -2.00
CA ASN A 105 7.03 -14.16 -0.72
C ASN A 105 8.20 -15.05 -0.25
N ARG A 106 9.29 -15.11 -1.02
CA ARG A 106 10.57 -15.72 -0.65
C ARG A 106 11.70 -14.71 -0.54
N ASP A 107 11.45 -13.44 -0.88
CA ASP A 107 12.46 -12.39 -0.94
C ASP A 107 12.46 -11.47 0.30
N ALA A 108 11.51 -11.62 1.22
CA ALA A 108 11.36 -10.75 2.40
C ALA A 108 12.61 -10.66 3.29
N LEU A 109 13.47 -11.70 3.30
CA LEU A 109 14.73 -11.70 4.05
C LEU A 109 15.95 -11.29 3.20
N ARG A 110 15.91 -11.55 1.90
CA ARG A 110 17.07 -11.36 1.01
C ARG A 110 17.05 -10.00 0.33
N LEU A 111 15.87 -9.41 0.16
CA LEU A 111 15.65 -8.07 -0.38
C LEU A 111 16.33 -7.88 -1.74
N GLN A 112 16.28 -8.91 -2.59
CA GLN A 112 16.93 -8.92 -3.89
C GLN A 112 16.23 -8.00 -4.89
N THR A 113 14.89 -7.97 -4.87
CA THR A 113 14.10 -7.15 -5.78
C THR A 113 13.87 -5.74 -5.22
N PRO A 114 13.70 -4.72 -6.09
CA PRO A 114 13.37 -3.37 -5.63
C PRO A 114 12.01 -3.32 -4.93
N GLU A 115 11.03 -4.12 -5.34
CA GLU A 115 9.70 -4.20 -4.71
C GLU A 115 9.80 -4.68 -3.25
N ALA A 116 10.61 -5.73 -2.98
CA ALA A 116 10.83 -6.21 -1.62
C ALA A 116 11.52 -5.15 -0.74
N ARG A 117 12.47 -4.39 -1.30
CA ARG A 117 13.12 -3.26 -0.61
C ARG A 117 12.13 -2.15 -0.28
N VAL A 118 11.20 -1.84 -1.19
CA VAL A 118 10.13 -0.86 -0.94
C VAL A 118 9.19 -1.34 0.16
N LEU A 119 8.77 -2.61 0.14
CA LEU A 119 7.92 -3.15 1.22
C LEU A 119 8.61 -3.05 2.58
N LYS A 120 9.90 -3.38 2.64
CA LYS A 120 10.70 -3.31 3.87
C LYS A 120 10.88 -1.88 4.38
N SER A 121 11.18 -0.92 3.50
CA SER A 121 11.38 0.47 3.90
C SER A 121 10.10 1.06 4.51
N VAL A 122 8.93 0.74 3.95
CA VAL A 122 7.65 1.18 4.51
C VAL A 122 7.34 0.51 5.86
N ASP A 123 7.65 -0.78 6.03
CA ASP A 123 7.50 -1.45 7.34
C ASP A 123 8.44 -0.85 8.40
N ASP A 124 9.65 -0.45 8.02
CA ASP A 124 10.60 0.20 8.94
C ASP A 124 10.08 1.56 9.41
N VAL A 125 9.64 2.42 8.47
CA VAL A 125 9.00 3.70 8.80
C VAL A 125 7.79 3.49 9.73
N ARG A 126 6.96 2.49 9.46
CA ARG A 126 5.81 2.14 10.32
C ARG A 126 6.25 1.79 11.74
N ARG A 127 7.34 1.04 11.90
CA ARG A 127 7.87 0.64 13.21
C ARG A 127 8.48 1.81 13.97
N GLU A 128 9.17 2.71 13.28
CA GLU A 128 9.73 3.93 13.86
C GLU A 128 8.63 4.85 14.38
N LEU A 129 7.58 5.08 13.57
CA LEU A 129 6.38 5.83 14.00
C LEU A 129 5.65 5.19 15.20
N GLY A 130 5.88 3.90 15.48
CA GLY A 130 5.34 3.21 16.64
C GLY A 130 6.21 3.31 17.90
N ARG A 131 7.49 3.71 17.75
CA ARG A 131 8.52 3.73 18.79
C ARG A 131 8.68 5.08 19.49
N GLU A 132 8.12 6.18 18.96
CA GLU A 132 8.15 7.52 19.58
C GLU A 132 7.25 7.64 20.83
N ARG A 133 7.37 6.69 21.77
CA ARG A 133 6.67 6.71 23.07
C ARG A 133 7.62 7.03 24.20
#